data_AF-A0A943G285-F1
#
_entry.id   AF-A0A943G285-F1
#
_cell.length_a   1.000
_cell.length_b   1.000
_cell.length_c   1.000
_cell.angle_alpha   90.00
_cell.angle_beta   90.00
_cell.angle_gamma   90.00
#
_symmetry.space_group_name_H-M   'P 1'
#
loop_
_entity.id
_entity.type
_entity.pdbx_description
1 polymer ?
#
loop_
_entity_poly.entity_id
_entity_poly.type
_entity_poly.pdbx_seq_one_letter_code
_entity_poly.pdbx_strand_id
1 'polypeptide(L)'
;MKYNPFIRLLCSIPIILVFLYFIPFVGVCLILLRYFLYSEKKKILVPIILMLVGALILIPGCLLELAKMTNFNIPSKITSIFTDSFYSVNLINYSKSLFIVGIIFLFLISIFRGIFDRIQTYLKSYIQKEEKVNREISSKNDLIMKEKIEAAKNMTVVYCPHCGADNILTTNVGTCKYCRSRLEVKNKN
;
A
#
# COMPACT_ATOMS: atom_id res chain seq x y z
N MET A 1 10.94 -9.30 8.88
CA MET A 1 10.00 -9.85 9.91
C MET A 1 9.10 -10.99 9.41
N LYS A 2 8.57 -10.95 8.18
CA LYS A 2 7.64 -11.97 7.62
C LYS A 2 8.12 -13.43 7.62
N TYR A 3 9.44 -13.65 7.72
CA TYR A 3 10.09 -14.96 7.68
C TYR A 3 10.59 -15.46 9.04
N ASN A 4 10.39 -14.71 10.13
CA ASN A 4 10.79 -15.21 11.45
C ASN A 4 9.80 -16.32 11.89
N PRO A 5 10.29 -17.56 12.15
CA PRO A 5 9.44 -18.68 12.52
C PRO A 5 8.64 -18.43 13.81
N PHE A 6 9.20 -17.68 14.75
CA PHE A 6 8.54 -17.36 16.02
C PHE A 6 7.30 -16.49 15.83
N ILE A 7 7.41 -15.44 15.01
CA ILE A 7 6.30 -14.55 14.67
C ILE A 7 5.22 -15.31 13.89
N ARG A 8 5.65 -16.21 12.99
CA ARG A 8 4.72 -17.07 12.22
C ARG A 8 3.94 -18.02 13.12
N LEU A 9 4.59 -18.55 14.16
CA LEU A 9 3.97 -19.42 15.16
C LEU A 9 2.97 -18.63 16.01
N LEU A 10 3.37 -17.49 16.58
CA LEU A 10 2.50 -16.61 17.37
C LEU A 10 1.26 -16.16 16.59
N CYS A 11 1.42 -15.82 15.31
CA CYS A 11 0.30 -15.44 14.44
C CYS A 11 -0.46 -16.64 13.86
N SER A 12 -0.22 -17.88 14.29
CA SER A 12 -0.98 -19.04 13.81
C SER A 12 -2.42 -19.04 14.35
N ILE A 13 -3.36 -19.64 13.61
CA ILE A 13 -4.78 -19.67 14.02
C ILE A 13 -4.98 -20.37 15.37
N PRO A 14 -4.36 -21.54 15.63
CA PRO A 14 -4.54 -22.25 16.90
C PRO A 14 -4.11 -21.40 18.10
N ILE A 15 -2.97 -20.70 17.97
CA ILE A 15 -2.45 -19.86 19.04
C ILE A 15 -3.36 -18.66 19.27
N ILE A 16 -3.84 -18.02 18.20
CA ILE A 16 -4.81 -16.93 18.32
C ILE A 16 -6.06 -17.38 19.07
N LEU A 17 -6.61 -18.56 18.74
CA LEU A 17 -7.80 -19.10 19.41
C LEU A 17 -7.56 -19.33 20.91
N VAL A 18 -6.44 -19.98 21.27
CA VAL A 18 -6.07 -20.23 22.67
C VAL A 18 -5.95 -18.90 23.43
N PHE A 19 -5.23 -17.92 22.87
CA PHE A 19 -5.11 -16.61 23.51
C PHE A 19 -6.45 -15.87 23.58
N LEU A 20 -7.31 -15.98 22.57
CA LEU A 20 -8.64 -15.36 22.62
C LEU A 20 -9.50 -15.93 23.76
N TYR A 21 -9.30 -17.20 24.10
CA TYR A 21 -10.02 -17.88 25.18
C TYR A 21 -9.51 -17.46 26.57
N PHE A 22 -8.19 -17.48 26.78
CA PHE A 22 -7.61 -17.19 28.10
C PHE A 22 -7.36 -15.70 28.35
N ILE A 23 -6.89 -14.96 27.35
CA ILE A 23 -6.50 -13.54 27.46
C ILE A 23 -6.99 -12.79 26.20
N PRO A 24 -8.28 -12.39 26.16
CA PRO A 24 -8.92 -11.85 24.97
C PRO A 24 -8.15 -10.67 24.33
N PHE A 25 -7.61 -9.78 25.17
CA PHE A 25 -6.81 -8.64 24.71
C PHE A 25 -5.59 -9.05 23.88
N VAL A 26 -4.80 -10.01 24.37
CA VAL A 26 -3.62 -10.52 23.66
C VAL A 26 -4.04 -11.20 22.36
N GLY A 27 -5.14 -11.96 22.39
CA GLY A 27 -5.73 -12.55 21.20
C GLY A 27 -6.07 -11.52 20.11
N VAL A 28 -6.70 -10.40 20.49
CA VAL A 28 -7.01 -9.29 19.58
C VAL A 28 -5.74 -8.64 19.03
N CYS A 29 -4.72 -8.42 19.87
CA CYS A 29 -3.43 -7.91 19.42
C CYS A 29 -2.75 -8.83 18.39
N LEU A 30 -2.83 -10.15 18.57
CA LEU A 30 -2.30 -11.13 17.62
C LEU A 30 -3.04 -11.12 16.28
N ILE A 31 -4.35 -10.85 16.29
CA ILE A 31 -5.14 -10.66 15.07
C ILE A 31 -4.66 -9.41 14.31
N LEU A 32 -4.46 -8.28 15.00
CA LEU A 32 -3.93 -7.05 14.41
C LEU A 32 -2.52 -7.24 13.86
N LEU A 33 -1.65 -7.92 14.60
CA LEU A 33 -0.30 -8.25 14.15
C LEU A 33 -0.33 -9.10 12.87
N ARG A 34 -1.22 -10.09 12.83
CA ARG A 34 -1.43 -10.93 11.65
C ARG A 34 -1.97 -10.12 10.47
N TYR A 35 -2.85 -9.16 10.71
CA TYR A 35 -3.37 -8.23 9.71
C TYR A 35 -2.25 -7.40 9.06
N PHE A 36 -1.27 -6.94 9.85
CA PHE A 36 -0.14 -6.18 9.32
C PHE A 36 0.85 -7.03 8.51
N LEU A 37 1.09 -8.28 8.92
CA LEU A 37 2.14 -9.13 8.34
C LEU A 37 1.74 -9.93 7.09
N TYR A 38 0.47 -10.31 6.97
CA TYR A 38 -0.01 -11.20 5.91
C TYR A 38 -0.70 -10.47 4.76
N SER A 39 -0.75 -11.11 3.58
CA SER A 39 -1.39 -10.57 2.37
C SER A 39 -2.91 -10.47 2.52
N GLU A 40 -3.54 -9.51 1.85
CA GLU A 40 -4.99 -9.21 1.85
C GLU A 40 -5.90 -10.44 1.85
N LYS A 41 -5.62 -11.44 0.98
CA LYS A 41 -6.43 -12.68 0.91
C LYS A 41 -6.47 -13.44 2.25
N LYS A 42 -5.36 -13.46 2.97
CA LYS A 42 -5.23 -14.13 4.28
C LYS A 42 -5.79 -13.27 5.43
N LYS A 43 -6.02 -11.97 5.21
CA LYS A 43 -6.62 -11.07 6.20
C LYS A 43 -8.12 -11.34 6.36
N ILE A 44 -8.84 -11.47 5.25
CA ILE A 44 -10.29 -11.77 5.24
C ILE A 44 -10.59 -13.19 5.77
N LEU A 45 -9.68 -14.13 5.51
CA LEU A 45 -9.82 -15.52 5.93
C LEU A 45 -9.89 -15.69 7.46
N VAL A 46 -9.17 -14.87 8.23
CA VAL A 46 -9.06 -15.04 9.68
C VAL A 46 -10.40 -14.78 10.39
N PRO A 47 -11.09 -13.64 10.18
CA PRO A 47 -12.42 -13.41 10.72
C PRO A 47 -13.43 -14.49 10.32
N ILE A 48 -13.39 -14.97 9.07
CA ILE A 48 -14.26 -16.04 8.60
C ILE A 48 -14.01 -17.33 9.39
N ILE A 49 -12.75 -17.70 9.60
CA ILE A 49 -12.41 -18.91 10.38
C ILE A 49 -12.85 -18.76 11.84
N LEU A 50 -12.71 -17.57 12.45
CA LEU A 50 -13.20 -17.33 13.81
C LEU A 50 -14.71 -17.57 13.90
N MET A 51 -15.49 -17.07 12.93
CA MET A 51 -16.93 -17.31 12.88
C MET A 51 -17.27 -18.78 12.63
N LEU A 52 -16.53 -19.48 11.76
CA LEU A 52 -16.75 -20.91 11.50
C LEU A 52 -16.47 -21.77 12.74
N VAL A 53 -15.39 -21.47 13.48
CA VAL A 53 -15.08 -22.15 14.74
C VAL A 53 -16.14 -21.85 15.79
N GLY A 54 -16.59 -20.59 15.89
CA GLY A 54 -17.72 -20.22 16.75
C GLY A 54 -18.99 -21.00 16.41
N ALA A 55 -19.34 -21.08 15.13
CA ALA A 55 -20.50 -21.83 14.64
C ALA A 55 -20.40 -23.32 15.01
N LEU A 56 -19.23 -23.93 14.80
CA LEU A 56 -18.98 -25.34 15.11
C LEU A 56 -19.21 -25.64 16.60
N ILE A 57 -18.81 -24.73 17.49
CA ILE A 57 -19.01 -24.88 18.94
C ILE A 57 -20.49 -24.82 19.33
N LEU A 58 -21.34 -24.08 18.60
CA LEU A 58 -22.77 -23.93 18.91
C LEU A 58 -23.65 -25.09 18.43
N ILE A 59 -23.19 -25.89 17.46
CA ILE A 59 -23.98 -26.98 16.87
C ILE A 59 -24.59 -27.92 17.93
N PRO A 60 -23.83 -28.41 18.94
CA PRO A 60 -24.41 -29.28 19.96
C PRO A 60 -25.51 -28.63 20.79
N GLY A 61 -25.38 -27.35 21.13
CA GLY A 61 -26.40 -26.57 21.84
C GLY A 61 -27.70 -26.48 21.02
N CYS A 62 -27.60 -26.18 19.73
CA CYS A 62 -28.75 -26.16 18.83
C CYS A 62 -29.41 -27.54 18.68
N LEU A 63 -28.62 -28.61 18.57
CA LEU A 63 -29.14 -29.98 18.49
C LEU A 63 -29.91 -30.38 19.75
N LEU A 64 -29.41 -29.97 20.94
CA LEU A 64 -30.09 -30.24 22.20
C LEU A 64 -31.44 -29.52 22.29
N GLU A 65 -31.52 -28.26 21.85
CA GLU A 65 -32.77 -27.50 21.81
C GLU A 65 -33.77 -28.10 20.81
N LEU A 66 -33.31 -28.48 19.60
CA LEU A 66 -34.15 -29.12 18.59
C LEU A 66 -34.70 -30.47 19.07
N ALA A 67 -33.89 -31.27 19.77
CA ALA A 67 -34.34 -32.55 20.32
C ALA A 67 -35.39 -32.38 21.42
N LYS A 68 -35.26 -31.33 22.26
CA LYS A 68 -36.31 -30.98 23.24
C LYS A 68 -37.62 -30.62 22.56
N MET A 69 -37.58 -29.85 21.47
CA MET A 69 -38.79 -29.47 20.72
C MET A 69 -39.47 -30.64 20.01
N THR A 70 -38.68 -31.60 19.54
CA THR A 70 -39.16 -32.76 18.76
C THR A 70 -39.43 -34.00 19.61
N ASN A 71 -39.27 -33.93 20.94
CA ASN A 71 -39.31 -35.06 21.88
C ASN A 71 -38.40 -36.23 21.45
N PHE A 72 -37.27 -35.92 20.82
CA PHE A 72 -36.33 -36.92 20.35
C PHE A 72 -35.40 -37.36 21.51
N ASN A 73 -35.35 -38.67 21.77
CA ASN A 73 -34.55 -39.22 22.86
C ASN A 73 -33.07 -39.31 22.45
N ILE A 74 -32.29 -38.29 22.81
CA ILE A 74 -30.83 -38.32 22.70
C ILE A 74 -30.25 -39.20 23.83
N PRO A 75 -29.25 -40.06 23.56
CA PRO A 75 -28.57 -40.83 24.61
C PRO A 75 -28.07 -39.96 25.76
N SER A 76 -28.34 -40.37 27.00
CA SER A 76 -28.03 -39.62 28.23
C SER A 76 -26.55 -39.29 28.42
N LYS A 77 -25.66 -40.17 27.93
CA LYS A 77 -24.21 -39.94 27.96
C LYS A 77 -23.79 -38.77 27.06
N ILE A 78 -24.47 -38.57 25.93
CA ILE A 78 -24.22 -37.47 25.00
C ILE A 78 -24.80 -36.17 25.54
N THR A 79 -26.01 -36.20 26.11
CA THR A 79 -26.62 -35.01 26.70
C THR A 79 -25.81 -34.49 27.89
N SER A 80 -25.25 -35.38 28.73
CA SER A 80 -24.43 -34.99 29.89
C SER A 80 -23.21 -34.13 29.53
N ILE A 81 -22.57 -34.40 28.38
CA ILE A 81 -21.41 -33.64 27.87
C ILE A 81 -21.83 -32.23 27.43
N PHE A 82 -23.03 -32.09 26.85
CA PHE A 82 -23.55 -30.80 26.39
C PHE A 82 -24.22 -29.98 27.50
N THR A 83 -24.60 -30.61 28.61
CA THR A 83 -25.13 -29.91 29.78
C THR A 83 -24.06 -29.54 30.80
N ASP A 84 -22.83 -30.01 30.64
CA ASP A 84 -21.74 -29.68 31.54
C ASP A 84 -21.48 -28.16 31.55
N SER A 85 -21.08 -27.66 32.73
CA SER A 85 -20.75 -26.26 32.99
C SER A 85 -19.65 -25.73 32.06
N PHE A 86 -18.69 -26.59 31.70
CA PHE A 86 -17.61 -26.26 30.77
C PHE A 86 -18.15 -25.93 29.37
N TYR A 87 -19.10 -26.72 28.87
CA TYR A 87 -19.71 -26.47 27.57
C TYR A 87 -20.70 -25.32 27.62
N SER A 88 -21.70 -25.41 28.51
CA SER A 88 -22.86 -24.52 28.56
C SER A 88 -22.52 -23.07 28.92
N VAL A 89 -21.52 -22.86 29.77
CA VAL A 89 -21.12 -21.51 30.22
C VAL A 89 -19.90 -21.03 29.44
N ASN A 90 -18.78 -21.76 29.50
CA ASN A 90 -17.51 -21.23 28.99
C ASN A 90 -17.43 -21.29 27.46
N LEU A 91 -17.67 -22.45 26.85
CA LEU A 91 -17.56 -22.62 25.40
C LEU A 91 -18.62 -21.84 24.63
N ILE A 92 -19.87 -21.79 25.11
CA ILE A 92 -20.92 -21.00 24.47
C ILE A 92 -20.62 -19.50 24.54
N ASN A 93 -20.20 -18.98 25.71
CA ASN A 93 -19.82 -17.57 25.83
C ASN A 93 -18.60 -17.23 24.98
N TYR A 94 -17.62 -18.13 24.93
CA TYR A 94 -16.47 -18.00 24.04
C TYR A 94 -16.88 -17.96 22.56
N SER A 95 -17.79 -18.84 22.14
CA SER A 95 -18.32 -18.83 20.77
C SER A 95 -18.99 -17.50 20.42
N LYS A 96 -19.84 -16.96 21.31
CA LYS A 96 -20.44 -15.62 21.13
C LYS A 96 -19.35 -14.55 20.96
N SER A 97 -18.31 -14.60 21.79
CA SER A 97 -17.16 -13.68 21.67
C SER A 97 -16.45 -13.82 20.31
N LEU A 98 -16.23 -15.05 19.83
CA LEU A 98 -15.64 -15.31 18.51
C LEU A 98 -16.44 -14.68 17.38
N PHE A 99 -17.77 -14.76 17.42
CA PHE A 99 -18.63 -14.11 16.44
C PHE A 99 -18.51 -12.58 16.50
N ILE A 100 -18.59 -12.00 17.69
CA ILE A 100 -18.49 -10.55 17.88
C ILE A 100 -17.17 -10.03 17.34
N VAL A 101 -16.06 -10.65 17.75
CA VAL A 101 -14.71 -10.30 17.28
C VAL A 101 -14.60 -10.49 15.77
N GLY A 102 -15.09 -11.60 15.22
CA GLY A 102 -15.08 -11.87 13.79
C GLY A 102 -15.81 -10.79 12.98
N ILE A 103 -17.01 -10.40 13.41
CA ILE A 103 -17.82 -9.36 12.74
C ILE A 103 -17.12 -8.00 12.80
N ILE A 104 -16.63 -7.60 13.98
CA ILE A 104 -15.92 -6.32 14.16
C ILE A 104 -14.72 -6.24 13.21
N PHE A 105 -13.92 -7.30 13.13
CA PHE A 105 -12.77 -7.33 12.24
C PHE A 105 -13.14 -7.31 10.76
N LEU A 106 -14.24 -7.96 10.34
CA LEU A 106 -14.71 -7.85 8.95
C LEU A 106 -15.08 -6.41 8.57
N PHE A 107 -15.77 -5.71 9.46
CA PHE A 107 -16.08 -4.28 9.27
C PHE A 107 -14.81 -3.45 9.19
N LEU A 108 -13.87 -3.62 10.12
CA LEU A 108 -12.60 -2.89 10.13
C LEU A 108 -11.82 -3.11 8.83
N ILE A 109 -11.70 -4.36 8.35
CA ILE A 109 -11.00 -4.68 7.10
C ILE A 109 -11.63 -3.92 5.93
N SER A 110 -12.96 -3.87 5.88
CA SER A 110 -13.69 -3.19 4.81
C SER A 110 -13.45 -1.68 4.82
N ILE A 111 -13.48 -1.06 6.02
CA ILE A 111 -13.19 0.38 6.20
C ILE A 111 -11.75 0.68 5.80
N PHE A 112 -10.78 -0.07 6.32
CA PHE A 112 -9.37 0.15 6.01
C PHE A 112 -9.09 0.03 4.53
N ARG A 113 -9.68 -0.96 3.84
CA ARG A 113 -9.51 -1.13 2.40
C ARG A 113 -9.99 0.12 1.64
N GLY A 114 -11.16 0.65 1.98
CA GLY A 114 -11.67 1.88 1.37
C GLY A 114 -10.76 3.10 1.59
N ILE A 115 -10.15 3.21 2.78
CA ILE A 115 -9.19 4.27 3.09
C ILE A 115 -7.90 4.10 2.29
N PHE A 116 -7.34 2.89 2.25
CA PHE A 116 -6.11 2.58 1.52
C PHE A 116 -6.27 2.82 0.00
N ASP A 117 -7.40 2.41 -0.57
CA ASP A 117 -7.68 2.62 -2.00
C ASP A 117 -7.73 4.12 -2.34
N ARG A 118 -8.32 4.95 -1.47
CA ARG A 118 -8.31 6.42 -1.62
C ARG A 118 -6.90 6.97 -1.56
N ILE A 119 -6.12 6.63 -0.54
CA ILE A 119 -4.74 7.11 -0.37
C ILE A 119 -3.89 6.73 -1.58
N GLN A 120 -4.00 5.48 -2.06
CA GLN A 120 -3.27 5.02 -3.23
C GLN A 120 -3.66 5.78 -4.50
N THR A 121 -4.95 6.09 -4.67
CA THR A 121 -5.45 6.89 -5.80
C THR A 121 -4.92 8.33 -5.75
N TYR A 122 -4.93 8.96 -4.58
CA TYR A 122 -4.35 10.29 -4.38
C TYR A 122 -2.84 10.28 -4.68
N LEU A 123 -2.07 9.37 -4.08
CA LEU A 123 -0.63 9.28 -4.34
C LEU A 123 -0.31 9.09 -5.82
N LYS A 124 -1.06 8.22 -6.51
CA LYS A 124 -0.89 7.98 -7.94
C LYS A 124 -1.15 9.25 -8.76
N SER A 125 -2.19 10.02 -8.45
CA SER A 125 -2.48 11.27 -9.17
C SER A 125 -1.44 12.36 -8.90
N TYR A 126 -0.93 12.46 -7.67
CA TYR A 126 0.19 13.35 -7.33
C TYR A 126 1.46 13.01 -8.12
N ILE A 127 1.87 11.74 -8.12
CA ILE A 127 3.05 11.26 -8.86
C ILE A 127 2.91 11.54 -10.36
N GLN A 128 1.73 11.25 -10.94
CA GLN A 128 1.47 11.51 -12.36
C GLN A 128 1.52 12.99 -12.70
N LYS A 129 1.06 13.87 -11.80
CA LYS A 129 1.13 15.32 -12.02
C LYS A 129 2.57 15.81 -11.99
N GLU A 130 3.36 15.36 -11.03
CA GLU A 130 4.79 15.69 -10.93
C GLU A 130 5.57 15.20 -12.15
N GLU A 131 5.31 13.96 -12.60
CA GLU A 131 5.96 13.40 -13.79
C GLU A 131 5.60 14.14 -15.08
N LYS A 132 4.37 14.69 -15.20
CA LYS A 132 3.99 15.57 -16.32
C LYS A 132 4.77 16.89 -16.28
N VAL A 133 4.84 17.54 -15.12
CA VAL A 133 5.58 18.80 -14.96
C VAL A 133 7.07 18.59 -15.27
N ASN A 134 7.68 17.52 -14.77
CA ASN A 134 9.07 17.20 -15.05
C ASN A 134 9.32 16.94 -16.54
N ARG A 135 8.39 16.26 -17.23
CA ARG A 135 8.46 16.09 -18.69
C ARG A 135 8.37 17.41 -19.45
N GLU A 136 7.48 18.32 -19.03
CA GLU A 136 7.37 19.65 -19.62
C GLU A 136 8.61 20.51 -19.39
N ILE A 137 9.23 20.42 -18.21
CA ILE A 137 10.48 21.12 -17.91
C ILE A 137 11.63 20.54 -18.76
N SER A 138 11.74 19.22 -18.86
CA SER A 138 12.75 18.56 -19.69
C SER A 138 12.62 18.96 -21.15
N SER A 139 11.41 18.93 -21.70
CA SER A 139 11.20 19.30 -23.12
C SER A 139 11.53 20.76 -23.40
N LYS A 140 11.18 21.68 -22.48
CA LYS A 140 11.59 23.09 -22.58
C LYS A 140 13.10 23.26 -22.51
N ASN A 141 13.77 22.57 -21.59
CA ASN A 141 15.22 22.64 -21.47
C ASN A 141 15.94 22.09 -22.71
N ASP A 142 15.42 21.00 -23.30
CA ASP A 142 15.96 20.43 -24.53
C ASP A 142 15.84 21.40 -25.72
N LEU A 143 14.71 22.11 -25.83
CA LEU A 143 14.52 23.16 -26.84
C LEU A 143 15.52 24.31 -26.65
N ILE A 144 15.64 24.82 -25.41
CA ILE A 144 16.60 25.88 -25.08
C ILE A 144 18.04 25.46 -25.40
N MET A 145 18.41 24.20 -25.13
CA MET A 145 19.73 23.69 -25.45
C MET A 145 19.97 23.60 -26.96
N LYS A 146 18.98 23.15 -27.74
CA LYS A 146 19.07 23.14 -29.21
C LYS A 146 19.25 24.55 -29.77
N GLU A 147 18.44 25.51 -29.31
CA GLU A 147 18.57 26.92 -29.71
C GLU A 147 19.95 27.49 -29.37
N LYS A 148 20.48 27.21 -28.18
CA LYS A 148 21.84 27.63 -27.78
C LYS A 148 22.93 27.01 -28.66
N ILE A 149 22.79 25.74 -29.04
CA ILE A 149 23.73 25.05 -29.93
C ILE A 149 23.68 25.66 -31.33
N GLU A 150 22.50 25.92 -31.88
CA GLU A 150 22.33 26.58 -33.18
C GLU A 150 22.89 28.00 -33.17
N ALA A 151 22.61 28.78 -32.12
CA ALA A 151 23.18 30.11 -31.93
C ALA A 151 24.71 30.06 -31.85
N ALA A 152 25.28 29.10 -31.12
CA ALA A 152 26.74 28.93 -31.00
C ALA A 152 27.39 28.49 -32.34
N LYS A 153 26.74 27.62 -33.12
CA LYS A 153 27.22 27.26 -34.48
C LYS A 153 27.24 28.46 -35.42
N ASN A 154 26.30 29.40 -35.25
CA ASN A 154 26.22 30.62 -36.05
C ASN A 154 27.14 31.74 -35.53
N MET A 155 27.84 31.53 -34.42
CA MET A 155 28.82 32.49 -33.88
C MET A 155 30.21 32.20 -34.42
N THR A 156 30.82 33.19 -35.07
CA THR A 156 32.20 33.14 -35.54
C THR A 156 33.03 34.17 -34.78
N VAL A 157 34.17 33.74 -34.24
CA VAL A 157 35.13 34.66 -33.61
C VAL A 157 35.99 35.27 -34.71
N VAL A 158 35.91 36.58 -34.87
CA VAL A 158 36.65 37.35 -35.86
C VAL A 158 37.56 38.35 -35.14
N TYR A 159 38.85 38.26 -35.46
CA TYR A 159 39.86 39.18 -34.96
C TYR A 159 39.76 40.54 -35.68
N CYS A 160 39.72 41.64 -34.94
CA CYS A 160 39.69 42.97 -35.55
C CYS A 160 41.10 43.39 -36.02
N PRO A 161 41.31 43.67 -37.31
CA PRO A 161 42.63 44.06 -37.83
C PRO A 161 43.05 45.48 -37.40
N HIS A 162 42.13 46.33 -36.95
CA HIS A 162 42.41 47.72 -36.59
C HIS A 162 42.79 47.92 -35.13
N CYS A 163 42.16 47.19 -34.20
CA CYS A 163 42.38 47.36 -32.75
C CYS A 163 42.85 46.08 -32.05
N GLY A 164 42.93 44.96 -32.76
CA GLY A 164 43.38 43.69 -32.23
C GLY A 164 42.42 43.00 -31.26
N ALA A 165 41.18 43.49 -31.14
CA ALA A 165 40.18 42.89 -30.27
C ALA A 165 39.46 41.71 -30.93
N ASP A 166 39.17 40.67 -30.15
CA ASP A 166 38.30 39.56 -30.55
C ASP A 166 36.83 40.00 -30.55
N ASN A 167 36.11 39.69 -31.63
CA ASN A 167 34.70 39.99 -31.77
C ASN A 167 33.93 38.73 -32.16
N ILE A 168 32.72 38.57 -31.61
CA ILE A 168 31.83 37.46 -31.95
C ILE A 168 30.79 37.98 -32.92
N LEU A 169 30.76 37.43 -34.14
CA LEU A 169 29.80 37.77 -35.18
C LEU A 169 28.80 36.64 -35.37
N THR A 170 27.51 36.97 -35.41
CA THR A 170 26.41 36.04 -35.73
C THR A 170 26.02 36.04 -37.21
N THR A 171 26.60 36.96 -37.99
CA THR A 171 26.35 37.17 -39.43
C THR A 171 27.68 37.39 -40.17
N ASN A 172 27.70 37.18 -41.48
CA ASN A 172 28.92 37.29 -42.31
C ASN A 172 29.61 38.67 -42.25
N VAL A 173 28.88 39.70 -41.86
CA VAL A 173 29.33 41.09 -41.76
C VAL A 173 28.95 41.61 -40.37
N GLY A 174 29.80 42.41 -39.76
CA GLY A 174 29.52 43.07 -38.50
C GLY A 174 30.42 44.27 -38.23
N THR A 175 30.38 44.80 -37.01
CA THR A 175 31.23 45.92 -36.59
C THR A 175 31.99 45.56 -35.33
N CYS A 176 33.23 46.03 -35.23
CA CYS A 176 34.03 45.84 -34.03
C CYS A 176 33.40 46.57 -32.84
N LYS A 177 33.30 45.89 -31.69
CA LYS A 177 32.75 46.46 -30.45
C LYS A 177 33.54 47.69 -29.97
N TYR A 178 34.84 47.74 -30.24
CA TYR A 178 35.75 48.75 -29.69
C TYR A 178 36.01 49.91 -30.67
N CYS A 179 36.46 49.61 -31.88
CA CYS A 179 36.83 50.64 -32.86
C CYS A 179 35.74 50.90 -33.91
N ARG A 180 34.59 50.21 -33.84
CA ARG A 180 33.44 50.32 -34.76
C ARG A 180 33.77 50.07 -36.24
N SER A 181 34.99 49.61 -36.57
CA SER A 181 35.38 49.24 -37.92
C SER A 181 34.54 48.06 -38.42
N ARG A 182 34.25 48.03 -39.72
CA ARG A 182 33.55 46.91 -40.36
C ARG A 182 34.42 45.65 -40.30
N LEU A 183 33.79 44.51 -39.96
CA LEU A 183 34.40 43.19 -39.87
C LEU A 183 33.66 42.23 -40.79
N GLU A 184 34.39 41.32 -41.43
CA GLU A 184 33.82 40.31 -42.32
C GLU A 184 34.41 38.94 -41.98
N VAL A 185 33.56 37.92 -41.99
CA VAL A 185 33.96 36.54 -41.75
C VAL A 185 34.67 36.03 -43.01
N LYS A 186 35.99 35.83 -42.94
CA LYS A 186 36.73 35.15 -44.01
C LYS A 186 36.46 33.65 -43.92
N ASN A 187 35.63 33.12 -44.82
CA ASN A 187 35.48 31.67 -44.97
C ASN A 187 36.84 31.06 -45.33
N LYS A 188 37.40 30.25 -44.43
CA LYS A 188 38.51 29.35 -44.77
C LYS A 188 37.88 28.18 -45.52
N ASN A 189 38.08 28.14 -46.84
CA ASN A 189 37.95 26.91 -47.63
C ASN A 189 38.98 25.88 -47.18
#